data_AF-A0A4W2I9Q7-F1
#
_entry.id   AF-A0A4W2I9Q7-F1
#
_cell.length_a   1.000
_cell.length_b   1.000
_cell.length_c   1.000
_cell.angle_alpha   90.00
_cell.angle_beta   90.00
_cell.angle_gamma   90.00
#
_symmetry.space_group_name_H-M   'P 1'
#
loop_
_entity.id
_entity.type
_entity.pdbx_description
1 polymer ?
#
loop_
_entity_poly.entity_id
_entity_poly.type
_entity_poly.pdbx_seq_one_letter_code
_entity_poly.pdbx_strand_id
1 'polypeptide(L)'
;MELIQDTSRPPAKYVKGIPLIKYFAEALGPLESFEAWPDDLLISTYPKSGTTWVSEILDLIYQEGDLEKCQRAPVFLRVPFLEFSAPGVPTGVELLKDTPAPRLLKTHLPLALLPKTLLDQKVKVIYIARNAKDVAVSYYHFYRMAKVHPDPGTWDSFLEKFMAGEVCYGSWYQHVQEWWELSHTHPVLYLFYEDIKEDSKREIQKILEFIGRSLPEETVDHIVQRTSFKEMKKNPMTNYSTIPTAVMDHSISAFMRKGESRPRGRVWAFGKWGSLKWSCPSAIRGHLCSRDLLPAISPQASLVIGNPPSLWPRMSSLKPTMLRRWRAASSASAGSCEWSSGGI
;
A
#
# COMPACT_ATOMS: atom_id res chain seq x y z
N MET A 1 -12.53 -11.94 32.69
CA MET A 1 -11.13 -12.08 32.25
C MET A 1 -10.69 -10.71 31.79
N GLU A 2 -10.06 -9.95 32.67
CA GLU A 2 -9.57 -8.60 32.35
C GLU A 2 -8.50 -8.73 31.25
N LEU A 3 -8.71 -7.99 30.16
CA LEU A 3 -7.73 -7.89 29.08
C LEU A 3 -6.50 -7.20 29.64
N ILE A 4 -5.45 -7.97 29.96
CA ILE A 4 -4.14 -7.42 30.28
C ILE A 4 -3.73 -6.61 29.05
N GLN A 5 -3.76 -5.29 29.20
CA GLN A 5 -3.40 -4.37 28.12
C GLN A 5 -1.92 -4.57 27.83
N ASP A 6 -1.60 -5.10 26.65
CA ASP A 6 -0.23 -5.26 26.20
C ASP A 6 0.42 -3.87 26.09
N THR A 7 1.16 -3.48 27.14
CA THR A 7 1.81 -2.17 27.23
C THR A 7 2.93 -2.00 26.20
N SER A 8 3.28 -3.05 25.45
CA SER A 8 4.28 -2.99 24.37
C SER A 8 3.74 -2.37 23.07
N ARG A 9 2.40 -2.28 22.90
CA ARG A 9 1.75 -1.76 21.69
C ARG A 9 1.05 -0.43 21.93
N PRO A 10 1.68 0.71 21.58
CA PRO A 10 1.06 2.01 21.80
C PRO A 10 -0.18 2.19 20.90
N PRO A 11 -1.21 2.94 21.36
CA PRO A 11 -2.33 3.33 20.50
C PRO A 11 -1.85 4.25 19.37
N ALA A 12 -2.62 4.31 18.27
CA ALA A 12 -2.34 5.23 17.18
C ALA A 12 -2.50 6.68 17.62
N LYS A 13 -1.64 7.57 17.11
CA LYS A 13 -1.72 9.01 17.33
C LYS A 13 -2.28 9.69 16.08
N TYR A 14 -3.27 10.55 16.24
CA TYR A 14 -3.88 11.27 15.12
C TYR A 14 -3.11 12.55 14.83
N VAL A 15 -2.76 12.75 13.56
CA VAL A 15 -2.14 14.00 13.07
C VAL A 15 -2.95 14.48 11.87
N LYS A 16 -3.51 15.68 11.96
CA LYS A 16 -4.45 16.23 10.94
C LYS A 16 -5.59 15.26 10.59
N GLY A 17 -6.11 14.54 11.58
CA GLY A 17 -7.17 13.54 11.39
C GLY A 17 -6.72 12.17 10.86
N ILE A 18 -5.42 11.98 10.59
CA ILE A 18 -4.88 10.70 10.09
C ILE A 18 -4.28 9.91 11.25
N PRO A 19 -4.73 8.66 11.51
CA PRO A 19 -4.11 7.80 12.52
C PRO A 19 -2.72 7.33 12.06
N LEU A 20 -1.71 7.51 12.90
CA LEU A 20 -0.33 7.08 12.66
C LEU A 20 0.20 6.23 13.81
N ILE A 21 1.27 5.48 13.54
CA ILE A 21 2.09 4.88 14.59
C ILE A 21 2.65 6.01 15.47
N LYS A 22 2.59 5.86 16.80
CA LYS A 22 3.00 6.88 17.76
C LYS A 22 4.36 7.51 17.41
N TYR A 23 5.38 6.67 17.22
CA TYR A 23 6.74 7.11 16.92
C TYR A 23 6.85 7.83 15.56
N PHE A 24 6.05 7.43 14.57
CA PHE A 24 6.08 8.05 13.25
C PHE A 24 5.39 9.43 13.29
N ALA A 25 4.33 9.58 14.09
CA ALA A 25 3.72 10.88 14.35
C ALA A 25 4.68 11.84 15.07
N GLU A 26 5.57 11.32 15.93
CA GLU A 26 6.65 12.11 16.56
C GLU A 26 7.76 12.46 15.54
N ALA A 27 8.07 11.54 14.61
CA ALA A 27 9.05 11.76 13.54
C ALA A 27 8.63 12.83 12.52
N LEU A 28 7.34 13.18 12.44
CA LEU A 28 6.88 14.24 11.54
C LEU A 28 7.49 15.60 11.86
N GLY A 29 7.75 15.92 13.14
CA GLY A 29 8.39 17.19 13.52
C GLY A 29 9.78 17.35 12.91
N PRO A 30 10.73 16.43 13.18
CA PRO A 30 12.03 16.43 12.52
C PRO A 30 11.95 16.36 10.98
N LEU A 31 10.95 15.67 10.44
CA LEU A 31 10.74 15.56 8.99
C LEU A 31 10.32 16.90 8.34
N GLU A 32 9.82 17.89 9.09
CA GLU A 32 9.54 19.23 8.54
C GLU A 32 10.80 19.94 8.05
N SER A 33 11.97 19.60 8.61
CA SER A 33 13.28 20.14 8.19
C SER A 33 13.92 19.34 7.04
N PHE A 34 13.24 18.33 6.50
CA PHE A 34 13.72 17.58 5.35
C PHE A 34 13.71 18.47 4.09
N GLU A 35 14.82 18.45 3.36
CA GLU A 35 14.95 19.09 2.05
C GLU A 35 15.07 18.01 0.97
N ALA A 36 14.14 18.04 0.01
CA ALA A 36 14.21 17.19 -1.16
C ALA A 36 15.24 17.72 -2.14
N TRP A 37 15.93 16.82 -2.82
CA TRP A 37 16.81 17.14 -3.92
C TRP A 37 16.10 16.93 -5.26
N PRO A 38 16.41 17.71 -6.31
CA PRO A 38 15.74 17.58 -7.60
C PRO A 38 15.85 16.18 -8.24
N ASP A 39 16.91 15.43 -7.90
CA ASP A 39 17.20 14.09 -8.41
C ASP A 39 16.81 12.95 -7.44
N ASP A 40 16.08 13.27 -6.37
CA ASP A 40 15.43 12.25 -5.55
C ASP A 40 14.38 11.47 -6.36
N LEU A 41 14.13 10.24 -5.96
CA LEU A 41 13.00 9.44 -6.44
C LEU A 41 12.17 8.94 -5.26
N LEU A 42 10.90 9.32 -5.22
CA LEU A 42 9.98 8.95 -4.15
C LEU A 42 9.20 7.68 -4.49
N ILE A 43 9.32 6.66 -3.66
CA ILE A 43 8.47 5.46 -3.66
C ILE A 43 7.34 5.69 -2.67
N SER A 44 6.13 5.86 -3.17
CA SER A 44 4.94 6.07 -2.35
C SER A 44 3.95 4.91 -2.50
N THR A 45 3.37 4.46 -1.39
CA THR A 45 2.38 3.39 -1.42
C THR A 45 1.46 3.50 -0.21
N TYR A 46 0.21 3.08 -0.33
CA TYR A 46 -0.50 2.65 0.88
C TYR A 46 0.18 1.38 1.44
N PRO A 47 0.30 1.21 2.78
CA PRO A 47 0.97 0.05 3.37
C PRO A 47 0.55 -1.29 2.75
N LYS A 48 1.53 -2.17 2.54
CA LYS A 48 1.36 -3.54 2.03
C LYS A 48 0.97 -3.65 0.54
N SER A 49 1.21 -2.59 -0.24
CA SER A 49 0.96 -2.57 -1.69
C SER A 49 2.15 -2.96 -2.56
N GLY A 50 3.29 -3.38 -1.99
CA GLY A 50 4.46 -3.83 -2.76
C GLY A 50 5.71 -2.94 -2.64
N THR A 51 5.77 -2.08 -1.63
CA THR A 51 6.85 -1.09 -1.42
C THR A 51 8.24 -1.71 -1.46
N THR A 52 8.49 -2.77 -0.69
CA THR A 52 9.80 -3.46 -0.67
C THR A 52 10.16 -4.05 -2.02
N TRP A 53 9.17 -4.53 -2.78
CA TRP A 53 9.39 -5.14 -4.08
C TRP A 53 9.90 -4.10 -5.07
N VAL A 54 9.22 -2.96 -5.17
CA VAL A 54 9.67 -1.86 -6.06
C VAL A 54 10.92 -1.17 -5.54
N SER A 55 11.14 -1.12 -4.22
CA SER A 55 12.40 -0.62 -3.66
C SER A 55 13.60 -1.46 -4.12
N GLU A 56 13.47 -2.78 -4.14
CA GLU A 56 14.54 -3.66 -4.61
C GLU A 56 14.72 -3.59 -6.13
N ILE A 57 13.63 -3.52 -6.90
CA ILE A 57 13.68 -3.29 -8.35
C ILE A 57 14.46 -2.01 -8.66
N LEU A 58 14.12 -0.91 -7.99
CA LEU A 58 14.77 0.39 -8.22
C LEU A 58 16.23 0.38 -7.81
N ASP A 59 16.57 -0.20 -6.65
CA ASP A 59 17.98 -0.25 -6.26
C ASP A 59 18.80 -1.06 -7.26
N LEU A 60 18.30 -2.22 -7.71
CA LEU A 60 18.98 -3.00 -8.76
C LEU A 60 19.11 -2.22 -10.06
N ILE A 61 18.10 -1.45 -10.47
CA ILE A 61 18.21 -0.58 -11.65
C ILE A 61 19.30 0.49 -11.44
N TYR A 62 19.35 1.11 -10.26
CA TYR A 62 20.33 2.16 -9.94
C TYR A 62 21.75 1.61 -9.83
N GLN A 63 21.91 0.35 -9.46
CA GLN A 63 23.18 -0.38 -9.45
C GLN A 63 23.46 -1.15 -10.75
N GLU A 64 22.70 -0.91 -11.82
CA GLU A 64 22.91 -1.54 -13.14
C GLU A 64 22.85 -3.09 -13.11
N GLY A 65 22.05 -3.65 -12.20
CA GLY A 65 21.89 -5.09 -11.99
C GLY A 65 22.95 -5.72 -11.08
N ASP A 66 23.87 -4.93 -10.52
CA ASP A 66 24.94 -5.40 -9.64
C ASP A 66 24.38 -5.85 -8.27
N LEU A 67 24.43 -7.17 -8.03
CA LEU A 67 23.95 -7.78 -6.80
C LEU A 67 24.82 -7.49 -5.59
N GLU A 68 26.13 -7.39 -5.77
CA GLU A 68 27.07 -7.14 -4.67
C GLU A 68 26.81 -5.75 -4.09
N LYS A 69 26.63 -4.76 -4.98
CA LYS A 69 26.22 -3.41 -4.58
C LYS A 69 24.85 -3.40 -3.90
N CYS A 70 23.89 -4.20 -4.34
CA CYS A 70 22.58 -4.29 -3.69
C CYS A 70 22.61 -5.02 -2.34
N GLN A 71 23.68 -5.78 -2.04
CA GLN A 71 23.91 -6.43 -0.76
C GLN A 71 24.63 -5.55 0.26
N ARG A 72 25.00 -4.31 -0.09
CA ARG A 72 25.70 -3.36 0.81
C ARG A 72 25.00 -3.12 2.15
N ALA A 73 23.68 -3.23 2.19
CA ALA A 73 22.88 -3.07 3.39
C ALA A 73 21.44 -3.61 3.21
N PRO A 74 20.68 -3.83 4.30
CA PRO A 74 19.25 -4.06 4.22
C PRO A 74 18.49 -2.94 3.49
N VAL A 75 17.39 -3.30 2.83
CA VAL A 75 16.58 -2.40 1.98
C VAL A 75 16.10 -1.14 2.70
N PHE A 76 15.84 -1.22 4.01
CA PHE A 76 15.40 -0.07 4.80
C PHE A 76 16.53 0.92 5.13
N LEU A 77 17.80 0.52 4.96
CA LEU A 77 18.96 1.41 5.00
C LEU A 77 19.28 1.96 3.61
N ARG A 78 19.15 1.13 2.56
CA ARG A 78 19.38 1.55 1.16
C ARG A 78 18.33 2.52 0.63
N VAL A 79 17.10 2.36 1.09
CA VAL A 79 15.94 3.19 0.72
C VAL A 79 15.32 3.73 2.02
N PRO A 80 15.83 4.87 2.54
CA PRO A 80 15.37 5.43 3.80
C PRO A 80 13.87 5.67 3.81
N PHE A 81 13.23 5.30 4.92
CA PHE A 81 11.79 5.45 5.12
C PHE A 81 11.51 6.76 5.86
N LEU A 82 11.02 7.77 5.16
CA LEU A 82 10.98 9.18 5.60
C LEU A 82 10.42 9.37 7.02
N GLU A 83 9.23 8.87 7.29
CA GLU A 83 8.54 9.01 8.57
C GLU A 83 8.91 7.94 9.61
N PHE A 84 9.91 7.11 9.34
CA PHE A 84 10.27 6.02 10.24
C PHE A 84 10.94 6.52 11.52
N SER A 85 10.45 6.02 12.64
CA SER A 85 11.10 6.10 13.95
C SER A 85 10.69 4.93 14.81
N ALA A 86 11.64 4.31 15.50
CA ALA A 86 11.39 3.28 16.49
C ALA A 86 12.50 3.30 17.55
N PRO A 87 12.21 2.96 18.82
CA PRO A 87 13.23 2.90 19.85
C PRO A 87 14.38 1.95 19.46
N GLY A 88 15.62 2.44 19.52
CA GLY A 88 16.82 1.65 19.25
C GLY A 88 17.11 1.37 17.77
N VAL A 89 16.41 2.04 16.83
CA VAL A 89 16.68 1.94 15.39
C VAL A 89 16.88 3.35 14.83
N PRO A 90 17.86 3.58 13.93
CA PRO A 90 18.01 4.88 13.27
C PRO A 90 16.71 5.32 12.60
N THR A 91 16.38 6.60 12.77
CA THR A 91 15.22 7.23 12.12
C THR A 91 15.44 7.39 10.63
N GLY A 92 14.37 7.55 9.87
CA GLY A 92 14.44 7.87 8.44
C GLY A 92 15.31 9.10 8.16
N VAL A 93 15.09 10.17 8.93
CA VAL A 93 15.81 11.45 8.78
C VAL A 93 17.30 11.33 9.11
N GLU A 94 17.67 10.51 10.09
CA GLU A 94 19.09 10.24 10.38
C GLU A 94 19.76 9.51 9.22
N LEU A 95 19.11 8.49 8.65
CA LEU A 95 19.63 7.73 7.51
C LEU A 95 19.80 8.60 6.26
N LEU A 96 18.92 9.59 6.05
CA LEU A 96 18.99 10.48 4.90
C LEU A 96 20.26 11.34 4.86
N LYS A 97 20.87 11.63 6.01
CA LYS A 97 22.09 12.46 6.08
C LYS A 97 23.28 11.80 5.38
N ASP A 98 23.33 10.47 5.44
CA ASP A 98 24.44 9.67 4.91
C ASP A 98 24.06 8.96 3.59
N THR A 99 22.87 9.24 3.04
CA THR A 99 22.40 8.61 1.79
C THR A 99 22.89 9.42 0.58
N PRO A 100 23.77 8.87 -0.28
CA PRO A 100 24.29 9.60 -1.42
C PRO A 100 23.23 9.79 -2.51
N ALA A 101 23.38 10.85 -3.30
CA ALA A 101 22.58 11.08 -4.50
C ALA A 101 22.95 10.08 -5.61
N PRO A 102 22.01 9.74 -6.51
CA PRO A 102 20.58 10.04 -6.42
C PRO A 102 19.87 9.17 -5.37
N ARG A 103 19.04 9.77 -4.51
CA ARG A 103 18.45 9.05 -3.36
C ARG A 103 17.13 8.37 -3.73
N LEU A 104 16.98 7.12 -3.31
CA LEU A 104 15.70 6.42 -3.31
C LEU A 104 15.01 6.61 -1.96
N LEU A 105 13.84 7.24 -1.96
CA LEU A 105 13.09 7.56 -0.75
C LEU A 105 11.83 6.71 -0.66
N LYS A 106 11.44 6.29 0.54
CA LYS A 106 10.18 5.55 0.78
C LYS A 106 9.26 6.35 1.67
N THR A 107 7.95 6.32 1.38
CA THR A 107 6.91 6.81 2.30
C THR A 107 5.58 6.07 2.17
N HIS A 108 4.77 6.17 3.22
CA HIS A 108 3.36 5.80 3.27
C HIS A 108 2.47 7.00 3.64
N LEU A 109 3.03 8.22 3.72
CA LEU A 109 2.28 9.40 4.12
C LEU A 109 1.20 9.75 3.08
N PRO A 110 -0.04 10.00 3.53
CA PRO A 110 -1.03 10.70 2.72
C PRO A 110 -0.54 12.11 2.34
N LEU A 111 -1.08 12.67 1.26
CA LEU A 111 -0.65 13.98 0.73
C LEU A 111 -0.75 15.11 1.76
N ALA A 112 -1.70 15.04 2.70
CA ALA A 112 -1.87 16.03 3.77
C ALA A 112 -0.67 16.10 4.76
N LEU A 113 0.15 15.06 4.79
CA LEU A 113 1.32 14.93 5.66
C LEU A 113 2.64 14.87 4.87
N LEU A 114 2.59 14.80 3.54
CA LEU A 114 3.78 14.73 2.71
C LEU A 114 4.60 16.03 2.82
N PRO A 115 5.94 15.97 2.99
CA PRO A 115 6.79 17.15 2.96
C PRO A 115 6.63 17.93 1.65
N LYS A 116 6.28 19.22 1.75
CA LYS A 116 5.98 20.07 0.58
C LYS A 116 7.14 20.17 -0.40
N THR A 117 8.38 20.15 0.12
CA THR A 117 9.61 20.19 -0.69
C THR A 117 9.65 19.11 -1.77
N LEU A 118 9.03 17.93 -1.58
CA LEU A 118 8.97 16.88 -2.60
C LEU A 118 8.12 17.31 -3.80
N LEU A 119 7.04 18.05 -3.54
CA LEU A 119 6.14 18.57 -4.56
C LEU A 119 6.76 19.80 -5.24
N ASP A 120 7.36 20.69 -4.45
CA ASP A 120 7.97 21.94 -4.93
C ASP A 120 9.17 21.65 -5.85
N GLN A 121 10.01 20.67 -5.50
CA GLN A 121 11.18 20.26 -6.29
C GLN A 121 10.83 19.35 -7.48
N LYS A 122 9.55 19.06 -7.72
CA LYS A 122 9.10 18.15 -8.79
C LYS A 122 9.78 16.78 -8.77
N VAL A 123 10.06 16.26 -7.57
CA VAL A 123 10.61 14.92 -7.36
C VAL A 123 9.72 13.90 -8.05
N LYS A 124 10.33 13.04 -8.88
CA LYS A 124 9.62 11.96 -9.55
C LYS A 124 9.06 11.00 -8.50
N VAL A 125 7.85 10.53 -8.72
CA VAL A 125 7.18 9.58 -7.82
C VAL A 125 6.88 8.28 -8.55
N ILE A 126 7.18 7.16 -7.92
CA ILE A 126 6.63 5.85 -8.28
C ILE A 126 5.62 5.45 -7.23
N TYR A 127 4.34 5.47 -7.61
CA TYR A 127 3.25 5.07 -6.75
C TYR A 127 2.79 3.65 -7.07
N ILE A 128 2.60 2.80 -6.05
CA ILE A 128 2.10 1.44 -6.25
C ILE A 128 0.79 1.24 -5.48
N ALA A 129 -0.26 0.96 -6.24
CA ALA A 129 -1.55 0.51 -5.72
C ALA A 129 -1.66 -1.01 -5.71
N ARG A 130 -2.47 -1.53 -4.78
CA ARG A 130 -2.86 -2.93 -4.73
C ARG A 130 -4.32 -3.03 -4.35
N ASN A 131 -5.02 -4.05 -4.83
CA ASN A 131 -6.42 -4.25 -4.50
C ASN A 131 -6.66 -4.29 -2.98
N ALA A 132 -7.70 -3.59 -2.52
CA ALA A 132 -7.98 -3.40 -1.10
C ALA A 132 -8.14 -4.71 -0.31
N LYS A 133 -8.63 -5.79 -0.95
CA LYS A 133 -8.89 -7.08 -0.29
C LYS A 133 -7.58 -7.73 0.13
N ASP A 134 -6.62 -7.82 -0.78
CA ASP A 134 -5.30 -8.37 -0.47
C ASP A 134 -4.52 -7.44 0.46
N VAL A 135 -4.68 -6.12 0.32
CA VAL A 135 -4.11 -5.13 1.26
C VAL A 135 -4.62 -5.38 2.67
N ALA A 136 -5.94 -5.46 2.89
CA ALA A 136 -6.52 -5.66 4.22
C ALA A 136 -5.98 -6.93 4.90
N VAL A 137 -5.99 -8.06 4.18
CA VAL A 137 -5.45 -9.34 4.70
C VAL A 137 -3.96 -9.21 5.00
N SER A 138 -3.18 -8.65 4.08
CA SER A 138 -1.74 -8.48 4.29
C SER A 138 -1.42 -7.53 5.43
N TYR A 139 -2.26 -6.52 5.68
CA TYR A 139 -2.05 -5.54 6.72
C TYR A 139 -2.39 -6.09 8.09
N TYR A 140 -3.47 -6.88 8.21
CA TYR A 140 -3.79 -7.60 9.44
C TYR A 140 -2.64 -8.47 9.94
N HIS A 141 -2.05 -9.29 9.06
CA HIS A 141 -0.89 -10.11 9.42
C HIS A 141 0.34 -9.28 9.77
N PHE A 142 0.52 -8.13 9.13
CA PHE A 142 1.61 -7.22 9.45
C PHE A 142 1.44 -6.55 10.81
N TYR A 143 0.22 -6.14 11.18
CA TYR A 143 -0.10 -5.63 12.51
C TYR A 143 0.27 -6.66 13.61
N ARG A 144 -0.03 -7.94 13.37
CA ARG A 144 0.28 -9.02 14.32
C ARG A 144 1.78 -9.16 14.57
N MET A 145 2.62 -9.09 13.53
CA MET A 145 4.07 -9.27 13.68
C MET A 145 4.84 -7.99 14.02
N ALA A 146 4.39 -6.82 13.54
CA ALA A 146 5.06 -5.54 13.75
C ALA A 146 4.54 -4.87 15.02
N LYS A 147 5.30 -5.00 16.12
CA LYS A 147 4.91 -4.58 17.49
C LYS A 147 4.76 -3.07 17.67
N VAL A 148 5.22 -2.27 16.71
CA VAL A 148 4.98 -0.81 16.68
C VAL A 148 3.53 -0.43 16.38
N HIS A 149 2.72 -1.36 15.85
CA HIS A 149 1.30 -1.12 15.60
C HIS A 149 0.47 -1.39 16.86
N PRO A 150 -0.68 -0.70 17.02
CA PRO A 150 -1.71 -1.09 17.97
C PRO A 150 -2.13 -2.56 17.77
N ASP A 151 -2.71 -3.18 18.80
CA ASP A 151 -3.27 -4.52 18.67
C ASP A 151 -4.36 -4.56 17.56
N PRO A 152 -4.20 -5.41 16.52
CA PRO A 152 -5.22 -5.55 15.48
C PRO A 152 -6.54 -6.14 15.99
N GLY A 153 -6.54 -6.87 17.11
CA GLY A 153 -7.68 -7.65 17.55
C GLY A 153 -7.98 -8.83 16.61
N THR A 154 -9.25 -9.21 16.49
CA THR A 154 -9.68 -10.26 15.56
C THR A 154 -9.71 -9.76 14.11
N TRP A 155 -9.68 -10.68 13.14
CA TRP A 155 -9.81 -10.34 11.72
C TRP A 155 -11.07 -9.53 11.42
N ASP A 156 -12.24 -9.94 11.93
CA ASP A 156 -13.49 -9.22 11.73
C ASP A 156 -13.42 -7.78 12.26
N SER A 157 -12.88 -7.58 13.47
CA SER A 157 -12.72 -6.24 14.04
C SER A 157 -11.71 -5.40 13.25
N PHE A 158 -10.61 -6.00 12.80
CA PHE A 158 -9.62 -5.31 12.00
C PHE A 158 -10.20 -4.86 10.66
N LEU A 159 -10.99 -5.73 10.02
CA LEU A 159 -11.61 -5.42 8.73
C LEU A 159 -12.60 -4.25 8.84
N GLU A 160 -13.39 -4.18 9.91
CA GLU A 160 -14.27 -3.02 10.17
C GLU A 160 -13.46 -1.72 10.31
N LYS A 161 -12.38 -1.74 11.10
CA LYS A 161 -11.47 -0.60 11.25
C LYS A 161 -10.84 -0.20 9.92
N PHE A 162 -10.39 -1.17 9.12
CA PHE A 162 -9.81 -0.94 7.80
C PHE A 162 -10.81 -0.26 6.86
N MET A 163 -12.06 -0.75 6.80
CA MET A 163 -13.10 -0.15 5.96
C MET A 163 -13.48 1.27 6.41
N ALA A 164 -13.40 1.56 7.72
CA ALA A 164 -13.63 2.88 8.29
C ALA A 164 -12.41 3.83 8.17
N GLY A 165 -11.25 3.35 7.74
CA GLY A 165 -10.01 4.14 7.72
C GLY A 165 -9.41 4.40 9.11
N GLU A 166 -9.75 3.57 10.10
CA GLU A 166 -9.28 3.65 11.50
C GLU A 166 -8.02 2.79 11.74
N VAL A 167 -7.23 2.55 10.69
CA VAL A 167 -5.94 1.86 10.74
C VAL A 167 -4.83 2.87 10.41
N CYS A 168 -3.59 2.58 10.79
CA CYS A 168 -2.45 3.48 10.55
C CYS A 168 -2.35 3.86 9.06
N TYR A 169 -2.07 5.13 8.79
CA TYR A 169 -2.14 5.81 7.49
C TYR A 169 -3.54 6.08 6.94
N GLY A 170 -4.59 5.73 7.70
CA GLY A 170 -5.96 6.12 7.42
C GLY A 170 -6.65 5.28 6.36
N SER A 171 -7.48 5.93 5.53
CA SER A 171 -8.32 5.28 4.53
C SER A 171 -7.51 4.87 3.30
N TRP A 172 -7.48 3.56 2.99
CA TRP A 172 -6.95 3.06 1.73
C TRP A 172 -7.64 3.71 0.52
N TYR A 173 -8.96 3.92 0.60
CA TYR A 173 -9.75 4.49 -0.50
C TYR A 173 -9.29 5.92 -0.82
N GLN A 174 -9.07 6.73 0.22
CA GLN A 174 -8.60 8.09 0.06
C GLN A 174 -7.18 8.10 -0.49
N HIS A 175 -6.29 7.28 0.10
CA HIS A 175 -4.87 7.24 -0.27
C HIS A 175 -4.66 6.87 -1.75
N VAL A 176 -5.35 5.85 -2.27
CA VAL A 176 -5.20 5.50 -3.70
C VAL A 176 -5.81 6.55 -4.63
N GLN A 177 -6.88 7.23 -4.21
CA GLN A 177 -7.52 8.28 -5.02
C GLN A 177 -6.68 9.55 -5.08
N GLU A 178 -6.20 10.05 -3.94
CA GLU A 178 -5.48 11.33 -3.92
C GLU A 178 -4.14 11.25 -4.67
N TRP A 179 -3.42 10.12 -4.58
CA TRP A 179 -2.19 9.90 -5.34
C TRP A 179 -2.45 9.67 -6.84
N TRP A 180 -3.62 9.11 -7.20
CA TRP A 180 -4.06 9.04 -8.59
C TRP A 180 -4.35 10.43 -9.13
N GLU A 181 -5.08 11.27 -8.39
CA GLU A 181 -5.34 12.65 -8.80
C GLU A 181 -4.06 13.47 -8.94
N LEU A 182 -3.10 13.31 -8.03
CA LEU A 182 -1.78 13.96 -8.10
C LEU A 182 -1.03 13.63 -9.40
N SER A 183 -1.21 12.42 -9.95
CA SER A 183 -0.52 11.99 -11.18
C SER A 183 -0.87 12.83 -12.42
N HIS A 184 -1.98 13.56 -12.40
CA HIS A 184 -2.35 14.47 -13.50
C HIS A 184 -1.59 15.80 -13.46
N THR A 185 -0.95 16.15 -12.33
CA THR A 185 -0.32 17.47 -12.11
C THR A 185 1.14 17.39 -11.64
N HIS A 186 1.63 16.19 -11.34
CA HIS A 186 2.98 15.92 -10.84
C HIS A 186 3.56 14.70 -11.58
N PRO A 187 4.88 14.60 -11.79
CA PRO A 187 5.50 13.43 -12.41
C PRO A 187 5.34 12.19 -11.53
N VAL A 188 4.26 11.44 -11.73
CA VAL A 188 3.95 10.20 -11.00
C VAL A 188 3.78 9.05 -11.99
N LEU A 189 4.59 8.00 -11.84
CA LEU A 189 4.34 6.71 -12.46
C LEU A 189 3.43 5.90 -11.53
N TYR A 190 2.18 5.72 -11.93
CA TYR A 190 1.19 4.98 -11.15
C TYR A 190 1.13 3.52 -11.61
N LEU A 191 1.61 2.61 -10.75
CA LEU A 191 1.69 1.17 -11.00
C LEU A 191 0.69 0.39 -10.15
N PHE A 192 0.44 -0.86 -10.55
CA PHE A 192 -0.39 -1.80 -9.81
C PHE A 192 0.40 -3.05 -9.47
N TYR A 193 0.32 -3.49 -8.21
CA TYR A 193 0.94 -4.73 -7.74
C TYR A 193 0.56 -5.93 -8.62
N GLU A 194 -0.71 -5.98 -9.05
CA GLU A 194 -1.22 -7.07 -9.87
C GLU A 194 -0.54 -7.12 -11.25
N ASP A 195 -0.19 -5.97 -11.83
CA ASP A 195 0.50 -5.90 -13.12
C ASP A 195 1.96 -6.31 -12.99
N ILE A 196 2.63 -5.87 -11.92
CA ILE A 196 4.01 -6.30 -11.62
C ILE A 196 4.04 -7.82 -11.43
N LYS A 197 2.98 -8.39 -10.85
CA LYS A 197 2.86 -9.83 -10.64
C LYS A 197 2.54 -10.61 -11.91
N GLU A 198 1.75 -10.05 -12.80
CA GLU A 198 1.41 -10.65 -14.09
C GLU A 198 2.61 -10.63 -15.04
N ASP A 199 3.27 -9.48 -15.17
CA ASP A 199 4.40 -9.28 -16.08
C ASP A 199 5.39 -8.27 -15.48
N SER A 200 6.33 -8.79 -14.68
CA SER A 200 7.34 -7.96 -14.02
C SER A 200 8.26 -7.27 -15.03
N LYS A 201 8.57 -7.91 -16.17
CA LYS A 201 9.49 -7.36 -17.19
C LYS A 201 8.88 -6.11 -17.82
N ARG A 202 7.60 -6.17 -18.21
CA ARG A 202 6.85 -5.02 -18.73
C ARG A 202 6.80 -3.85 -17.74
N GLU A 203 6.50 -4.11 -16.47
CA GLU A 203 6.43 -3.02 -15.48
C GLU A 203 7.82 -2.44 -15.17
N ILE A 204 8.89 -3.25 -15.18
CA ILE A 204 10.28 -2.75 -15.04
C ILE A 204 10.67 -1.86 -16.23
N GLN A 205 10.26 -2.21 -17.45
CA GLN A 205 10.50 -1.37 -18.63
C GLN A 205 9.83 0.01 -18.51
N LYS A 206 8.59 0.08 -18.00
CA LYS A 206 7.92 1.35 -17.72
C LYS A 206 8.67 2.18 -16.66
N ILE A 207 9.21 1.53 -15.64
CA ILE A 207 10.03 2.20 -14.61
C ILE A 207 11.28 2.80 -15.25
N LEU A 208 12.01 2.03 -16.07
CA LEU A 208 13.21 2.48 -16.79
C LEU A 208 12.93 3.71 -17.66
N GLU A 209 11.87 3.66 -18.46
CA GLU A 209 11.42 4.78 -19.30
C GLU A 209 11.12 6.03 -18.44
N PHE A 210 10.35 5.87 -17.37
CA PHE A 210 9.95 6.98 -16.50
C PHE A 210 11.14 7.66 -15.81
N ILE A 211 12.12 6.89 -15.34
CA ILE A 211 13.32 7.46 -14.69
C ILE A 211 14.37 7.91 -15.71
N GLY A 212 14.19 7.62 -17.01
CA GLY A 212 15.11 8.02 -18.08
C GLY A 212 16.39 7.18 -18.11
N ARG A 213 16.31 5.88 -17.82
CA ARG A 213 17.42 4.93 -17.85
C ARG A 213 17.17 3.82 -18.87
N SER A 214 18.24 3.27 -19.41
CA SER A 214 18.21 2.09 -20.29
C SER A 214 19.17 1.04 -19.75
N LEU A 215 18.74 -0.22 -19.74
CA LEU A 215 19.58 -1.36 -19.38
C LEU A 215 19.52 -2.42 -20.49
N PRO A 216 20.57 -3.23 -20.69
CA PRO A 216 20.52 -4.39 -21.56
C PRO A 216 19.38 -5.34 -21.18
N GLU A 217 18.79 -6.01 -22.17
CA GLU A 217 17.68 -6.93 -21.92
C GLU A 217 18.05 -8.05 -20.93
N GLU A 218 19.27 -8.59 -21.02
CA GLU A 218 19.79 -9.58 -20.08
C GLU A 218 19.83 -9.05 -18.64
N THR A 219 20.21 -7.79 -18.44
CA THR A 219 20.19 -7.13 -17.13
C THR A 219 18.75 -6.99 -16.61
N VAL A 220 17.80 -6.65 -17.48
CA VAL A 220 16.38 -6.57 -17.10
C VAL A 220 15.85 -7.95 -16.69
N ASP A 221 16.17 -9.01 -17.44
CA ASP A 221 15.80 -10.38 -17.10
C ASP A 221 16.42 -10.83 -15.78
N HIS A 222 17.67 -10.42 -15.52
CA HIS A 222 18.34 -10.63 -14.25
C HIS A 222 17.59 -9.98 -13.08
N ILE A 223 17.17 -8.72 -13.25
CA ILE A 223 16.42 -7.98 -12.23
C ILE A 223 15.07 -8.67 -11.98
N VAL A 224 14.36 -9.11 -13.03
CA VAL A 224 13.09 -9.86 -12.91
C VAL A 224 13.29 -11.12 -12.05
N GLN A 225 14.34 -11.90 -12.32
CA GLN A 225 14.62 -13.12 -11.56
C GLN A 225 14.91 -12.83 -10.08
N ARG A 226 15.77 -11.85 -9.82
CA ARG A 226 16.28 -11.51 -8.47
C ARG A 226 15.26 -10.80 -7.60
N THR A 227 14.33 -10.09 -8.21
CA THR A 227 13.20 -9.45 -7.53
C THR A 227 11.97 -10.35 -7.45
N SER A 228 12.06 -11.60 -7.89
CA SER A 228 10.97 -12.56 -7.69
C SER A 228 10.73 -12.80 -6.20
N PHE A 229 9.47 -13.06 -5.82
CA PHE A 229 9.10 -13.31 -4.42
C PHE A 229 9.93 -14.43 -3.78
N LYS A 230 10.25 -15.48 -4.55
CA LYS A 230 11.06 -16.62 -4.07
C LYS A 230 12.47 -16.19 -3.67
N GLU A 231 13.10 -15.34 -4.47
CA GLU A 231 14.46 -14.86 -4.21
C GLU A 231 14.47 -13.83 -3.08
N MET A 232 13.58 -12.83 -3.13
CA MET A 232 13.47 -11.82 -2.07
C MET A 232 13.09 -12.40 -0.70
N LYS A 233 12.31 -13.49 -0.66
CA LYS A 233 11.99 -14.17 0.60
C LYS A 233 13.22 -14.77 1.29
N LYS A 234 14.18 -15.26 0.51
CA LYS A 234 15.43 -15.83 1.02
C LYS A 234 16.48 -14.78 1.34
N ASN A 235 16.43 -13.63 0.66
CA ASN A 235 17.43 -12.58 0.80
C ASN A 235 17.28 -11.81 2.14
N PRO A 236 18.24 -11.92 3.08
CA PRO A 236 18.19 -11.20 4.35
C PRO A 236 18.22 -9.67 4.20
N MET A 237 18.71 -9.17 3.05
CA MET A 237 18.72 -7.73 2.75
C MET A 237 17.35 -7.20 2.32
N THR A 238 16.34 -8.04 2.07
CA THR A 238 14.99 -7.59 1.68
C THR A 238 13.87 -8.17 2.51
N ASN A 239 14.07 -9.30 3.19
CA ASN A 239 13.01 -9.99 3.93
C ASN A 239 12.73 -9.45 5.34
N TYR A 240 13.48 -8.44 5.80
CA TYR A 240 13.37 -7.81 7.13
C TYR A 240 13.73 -8.72 8.32
N SER A 241 14.42 -9.86 8.11
CA SER A 241 14.82 -10.75 9.20
C SER A 241 15.90 -10.16 10.12
N THR A 242 16.57 -9.09 9.69
CA THR A 242 17.63 -8.38 10.45
C THR A 242 17.09 -7.34 11.42
N ILE A 243 15.78 -7.04 11.37
CA ILE A 243 15.13 -6.12 12.31
C ILE A 243 14.95 -6.83 13.67
N PRO A 244 15.18 -6.14 14.80
CA PRO A 244 14.98 -6.73 16.13
C PRO A 244 13.58 -7.33 16.33
N THR A 245 13.49 -8.48 17.00
CA THR A 245 12.21 -9.16 17.33
C THR A 245 11.28 -8.32 18.20
N ALA A 246 11.84 -7.33 18.92
CA ALA A 246 11.08 -6.32 19.65
C ALA A 246 10.27 -5.39 18.72
N VAL A 247 10.69 -5.24 17.46
CA VAL A 247 10.01 -4.42 16.44
C VAL A 247 9.21 -5.30 15.47
N MET A 248 9.80 -6.39 14.96
CA MET A 248 9.15 -7.32 14.03
C MET A 248 9.39 -8.78 14.42
N ASP A 249 8.32 -9.47 14.78
CA ASP A 249 8.36 -10.87 15.22
C ASP A 249 7.92 -11.82 14.10
N HIS A 250 8.89 -12.30 13.33
CA HIS A 250 8.63 -13.16 12.17
C HIS A 250 8.08 -14.55 12.54
N SER A 251 8.15 -14.96 13.81
CA SER A 251 7.54 -16.21 14.29
C SER A 251 6.00 -16.12 14.29
N ILE A 252 5.45 -14.92 14.48
CA ILE A 252 3.99 -14.66 14.45
C ILE A 252 3.48 -14.62 13.01
N SER A 253 4.21 -13.92 12.14
CA SER A 253 3.98 -13.88 10.70
C SER A 253 5.23 -13.37 10.01
N ALA A 254 5.72 -14.10 9.01
CA ALA A 254 6.82 -13.62 8.17
C ALA A 254 6.42 -12.35 7.40
N PHE A 255 7.36 -11.41 7.23
CA PHE A 255 7.17 -10.23 6.39
C PHE A 255 6.91 -10.62 4.92
N MET A 256 7.76 -11.49 4.38
CA MET A 256 7.59 -12.12 3.06
C MET A 256 6.61 -13.29 3.16
N ARG A 257 5.32 -12.96 3.31
CA ARG A 257 4.25 -13.91 3.66
C ARG A 257 3.88 -14.88 2.54
N LYS A 258 3.17 -14.40 1.50
CA LYS A 258 2.67 -15.21 0.37
C LYS A 258 3.03 -14.66 -1.02
N GLY A 259 3.10 -13.34 -1.21
CA GLY A 259 3.50 -12.74 -2.50
C GLY A 259 2.53 -13.00 -3.66
N GLU A 260 1.29 -13.36 -3.37
CA GLU A 260 0.24 -13.70 -4.33
C GLU A 260 -0.71 -12.52 -4.55
N SER A 261 -1.31 -12.44 -5.74
CA SER A 261 -2.47 -11.61 -6.02
C SER A 261 -3.53 -12.43 -6.72
N ARG A 262 -4.79 -12.09 -6.50
CA ARG A 262 -5.85 -12.54 -7.40
C ARG A 262 -5.75 -11.76 -8.72
N PRO A 263 -6.13 -12.35 -9.87
CA PRO A 263 -6.16 -11.61 -11.14
C PRO A 263 -6.96 -10.32 -11.00
N ARG A 264 -6.58 -9.29 -11.74
CA ARG A 264 -7.31 -8.03 -11.81
C ARG A 264 -8.72 -8.30 -12.34
N GLY A 265 -9.68 -8.49 -11.44
CA GLY A 265 -11.10 -8.41 -11.78
C GLY A 265 -11.49 -6.98 -12.15
N ARG A 266 -12.77 -6.73 -12.46
CA ARG A 266 -13.38 -5.39 -12.61
C ARG A 266 -13.37 -4.59 -11.28
N VAL A 267 -12.20 -4.39 -10.67
CA VAL A 267 -12.00 -3.73 -9.36
C VAL A 267 -11.56 -2.28 -9.57
N TRP A 268 -11.00 -1.96 -10.72
CA TRP A 268 -10.50 -0.64 -11.07
C TRP A 268 -11.29 -0.07 -12.24
N ALA A 269 -12.56 0.31 -12.01
CA ALA A 269 -13.30 1.13 -12.97
C ALA A 269 -13.25 2.59 -12.48
N PHE A 270 -12.22 3.32 -12.91
CA PHE A 270 -12.04 4.75 -12.58
C PHE A 270 -12.97 5.69 -13.39
N GLY A 271 -13.85 5.14 -14.23
CA GLY A 271 -14.79 5.89 -15.05
C GLY A 271 -16.15 6.07 -14.36
N LYS A 272 -16.43 7.32 -13.94
CA LYS A 272 -17.69 7.83 -13.35
C LYS A 272 -17.97 7.36 -11.91
N TRP A 273 -17.41 8.11 -10.97
CA TRP A 273 -17.75 8.01 -9.54
C TRP A 273 -19.12 8.63 -9.25
N GLY A 274 -20.17 7.97 -9.74
CA GLY A 274 -21.55 8.16 -9.35
C GLY A 274 -22.14 6.79 -9.07
N SER A 275 -22.11 6.36 -7.82
CA SER A 275 -22.49 5.03 -7.31
C SER A 275 -21.59 3.86 -7.74
N LEU A 276 -20.84 3.30 -6.78
CA LEU A 276 -20.25 1.97 -6.89
C LEU A 276 -21.40 0.94 -6.99
N LYS A 277 -21.90 0.66 -8.19
CA LYS A 277 -22.73 -0.52 -8.44
C LYS A 277 -21.81 -1.70 -8.72
N TRP A 278 -21.80 -2.63 -7.77
CA TRP A 278 -21.22 -3.96 -7.92
C TRP A 278 -21.91 -4.67 -9.10
N SER A 279 -21.24 -4.82 -10.23
CA SER A 279 -21.73 -5.66 -11.33
C SER A 279 -21.65 -7.14 -10.95
N CYS A 280 -22.80 -7.78 -10.84
CA CYS A 280 -22.95 -9.22 -10.61
C CYS A 280 -22.55 -10.02 -11.87
N PRO A 281 -21.85 -11.17 -11.77
CA PRO A 281 -21.69 -12.08 -12.90
C PRO A 281 -23.05 -12.69 -13.26
N SER A 282 -23.34 -12.68 -14.56
CA SER A 282 -24.52 -13.27 -15.18
C SER A 282 -24.55 -14.79 -15.04
N ALA A 283 -25.46 -15.28 -14.19
CA ALA A 283 -25.98 -16.64 -14.27
C ALA A 283 -27.47 -16.57 -13.93
N ILE A 284 -28.30 -16.59 -14.98
CA ILE A 284 -29.63 -17.20 -15.11
C ILE A 284 -30.15 -16.70 -16.47
N ARG A 285 -30.10 -17.56 -17.49
CA ARG A 285 -30.96 -17.44 -18.67
C ARG A 285 -32.37 -17.79 -18.21
N GLY A 286 -33.35 -16.95 -18.55
CA GLY A 286 -34.76 -17.35 -18.50
C GLY A 286 -35.71 -16.24 -18.07
N HIS A 287 -36.41 -15.71 -19.08
CA HIS A 287 -37.74 -15.09 -19.03
C HIS A 287 -37.90 -13.59 -18.70
N LEU A 288 -38.13 -12.88 -19.82
CA LEU A 288 -39.24 -11.97 -20.10
C LEU A 288 -39.29 -10.59 -19.40
N CYS A 289 -38.79 -9.61 -20.15
CA CYS A 289 -39.48 -8.40 -20.61
C CYS A 289 -40.55 -7.77 -19.68
N SER A 290 -40.29 -6.52 -19.26
CA SER A 290 -41.12 -5.39 -19.66
C SER A 290 -40.43 -4.05 -19.32
N ARG A 291 -40.48 -3.14 -20.30
CA ARG A 291 -40.10 -1.73 -20.23
C ARG A 291 -41.06 -0.97 -19.31
N ASP A 292 -40.55 0.08 -18.69
CA ASP A 292 -41.14 1.43 -18.60
C ASP A 292 -40.88 2.13 -17.25
N LEU A 293 -40.77 3.46 -17.35
CA LEU A 293 -40.76 4.50 -16.30
C LEU A 293 -39.38 4.99 -15.80
N LEU A 294 -38.83 5.94 -16.57
CA LEU A 294 -38.13 7.11 -16.05
C LEU A 294 -38.92 8.37 -16.48
N PRO A 295 -39.10 9.38 -15.62
CA PRO A 295 -39.24 10.76 -16.07
C PRO A 295 -37.92 11.52 -15.88
N ALA A 296 -37.57 12.26 -16.92
CA ALA A 296 -36.48 13.22 -16.97
C ALA A 296 -36.83 14.52 -16.22
N ILE A 297 -35.83 15.18 -15.62
CA ILE A 297 -35.90 16.60 -15.22
C ILE A 297 -34.61 17.29 -15.67
N SER A 298 -34.78 18.43 -16.36
CA SER A 298 -33.78 19.26 -17.04
C SER A 298 -33.02 20.23 -16.10
N PRO A 299 -31.92 20.86 -16.56
CA PRO A 299 -31.05 21.69 -15.72
C PRO A 299 -31.36 23.19 -15.84
N GLN A 300 -31.40 23.91 -14.72
CA GLN A 300 -31.12 25.36 -14.63
C GLN A 300 -31.15 25.82 -13.15
N ALA A 301 -30.03 26.34 -12.64
CA ALA A 301 -29.96 27.50 -11.73
C ALA A 301 -28.51 27.77 -11.27
N SER A 302 -28.20 29.05 -11.11
CA SER A 302 -26.90 29.70 -11.07
C SER A 302 -26.24 29.76 -9.68
N LEU A 303 -24.95 30.10 -9.67
CA LEU A 303 -24.09 30.38 -8.51
C LEU A 303 -24.70 31.34 -7.46
N VAL A 304 -24.55 30.99 -6.17
CA VAL A 304 -24.38 31.95 -5.06
C VAL A 304 -23.32 31.42 -4.10
N ILE A 305 -22.36 32.27 -3.74
CA ILE A 305 -21.25 32.01 -2.81
C ILE A 305 -21.76 32.15 -1.37
N GLY A 306 -21.57 31.13 -0.55
CA GLY A 306 -21.79 31.14 0.90
C GLY A 306 -21.07 29.96 1.56
N ASN A 307 -20.42 30.20 2.70
CA ASN A 307 -19.60 29.24 3.47
C ASN A 307 -20.24 27.85 3.66
N PRO A 308 -19.47 26.74 3.63
CA PRO A 308 -20.04 25.41 3.72
C PRO A 308 -20.43 25.04 5.16
N PRO A 309 -21.67 24.57 5.41
CA PRO A 309 -22.01 23.83 6.61
C PRO A 309 -21.57 22.37 6.49
N SER A 310 -21.11 21.83 7.61
CA SER A 310 -20.76 20.42 7.84
C SER A 310 -21.91 19.47 7.48
N LEU A 311 -21.81 18.75 6.36
CA LEU A 311 -22.73 17.69 5.98
C LEU A 311 -21.97 16.51 5.34
N TRP A 312 -21.50 15.58 6.17
CA TRP A 312 -21.24 14.20 5.76
C TRP A 312 -22.43 13.33 6.18
N PRO A 313 -23.08 12.60 5.26
CA PRO A 313 -24.06 11.60 5.65
C PRO A 313 -23.34 10.41 6.29
N ARG A 314 -23.75 10.03 7.50
CA ARG A 314 -23.38 8.74 8.11
C ARG A 314 -23.77 7.60 7.16
N MET A 315 -22.79 6.91 6.58
CA MET A 315 -22.97 5.62 5.90
C MET A 315 -23.22 4.50 6.93
N SER A 316 -24.32 4.56 7.68
CA SER A 316 -24.66 3.54 8.69
C SER A 316 -25.68 2.50 8.23
N SER A 317 -26.29 2.63 7.05
CA SER A 317 -27.39 1.74 6.60
C SER A 317 -27.00 0.60 5.65
N LEU A 318 -25.74 0.51 5.19
CA LEU A 318 -25.29 -0.53 4.25
C LEU A 318 -24.54 -1.72 4.90
N LYS A 319 -24.40 -1.72 6.23
CA LYS A 319 -23.53 -2.65 6.97
C LYS A 319 -23.92 -4.15 6.87
N PRO A 320 -25.20 -4.58 6.92
CA PRO A 320 -25.51 -6.01 7.00
C PRO A 320 -25.26 -6.79 5.69
N THR A 321 -25.53 -6.17 4.54
CA THR A 321 -25.42 -6.80 3.22
C THR A 321 -23.98 -6.85 2.69
N MET A 322 -23.16 -5.85 3.03
CA MET A 322 -21.72 -5.89 2.72
C MET A 322 -20.97 -6.92 3.56
N LEU A 323 -21.29 -7.04 4.86
CA LEU A 323 -20.72 -8.07 5.76
C LEU A 323 -20.93 -9.49 5.23
N ARG A 324 -22.16 -9.80 4.76
CA ARG A 324 -22.49 -11.15 4.26
C ARG A 324 -21.72 -11.48 2.98
N ARG A 325 -21.59 -10.53 2.05
CA ARG A 325 -20.88 -10.75 0.77
C ARG A 325 -19.36 -10.80 0.92
N TRP A 326 -18.79 -10.10 1.91
CA TRP A 326 -17.38 -10.24 2.26
C TRP A 326 -17.09 -11.55 3.00
N ARG A 327 -17.88 -11.91 4.03
CA ARG A 327 -17.71 -13.17 4.79
C ARG A 327 -17.80 -14.41 3.91
N ALA A 328 -18.71 -14.44 2.93
CA ALA A 328 -18.85 -15.55 2.00
C ALA A 328 -17.61 -15.80 1.12
N ALA A 329 -16.80 -14.76 0.85
CA ALA A 329 -15.55 -14.90 0.10
C ALA A 329 -14.34 -15.25 0.99
N SER A 330 -14.44 -14.99 2.30
CA SER A 330 -13.38 -15.28 3.29
C SER A 330 -13.50 -16.68 3.88
N SER A 331 -14.71 -17.20 4.10
CA SER A 331 -14.93 -18.57 4.62
C SER A 331 -14.45 -19.68 3.67
N ALA A 332 -14.44 -19.42 2.35
CA ALA A 332 -13.85 -20.33 1.37
C ALA A 332 -12.32 -20.48 1.48
N SER A 333 -11.65 -19.64 2.28
CA SER A 333 -10.19 -19.71 2.52
C SER A 333 -9.79 -20.45 3.81
N ALA A 334 -10.75 -21.01 4.54
CA ALA A 334 -10.53 -21.70 5.82
C ALA A 334 -10.86 -23.21 5.80
N GLY A 335 -11.16 -23.79 4.62
CA GLY A 335 -11.39 -25.23 4.49
C GLY A 335 -10.08 -26.01 4.40
N SER A 336 -9.83 -26.85 5.41
CA SER A 336 -8.77 -27.86 5.47
C SER A 336 -8.86 -28.85 4.30
N CYS A 337 -7.80 -28.95 3.49
CA CYS A 337 -7.61 -30.09 2.59
C CYS A 337 -7.08 -31.28 3.41
N GLU A 338 -7.97 -32.20 3.78
CA GLU A 338 -7.59 -33.56 4.11
C GLU A 338 -7.20 -34.29 2.81
N TRP A 339 -5.99 -34.85 2.80
CA TRP A 339 -5.54 -35.75 1.74
C TRP A 339 -5.98 -37.17 2.10
N SER A 340 -6.92 -37.73 1.33
CA SER A 340 -7.18 -39.17 1.33
C SER A 340 -6.22 -39.85 0.36
N SER A 341 -5.30 -40.63 0.90
CA SER A 341 -4.44 -41.55 0.17
C SER A 341 -5.22 -42.82 -0.24
N GLY A 342 -5.22 -43.12 -1.53
CA GLY A 342 -5.50 -44.43 -2.10
C GLY A 342 -4.99 -44.41 -3.55
N GLY A 343 -4.14 -45.31 -4.04
CA GLY A 343 -3.88 -46.67 -3.60
C GLY A 343 -4.47 -47.64 -4.64
N ILE A 344 -3.76 -47.73 -5.78
CA ILE A 344 -3.96 -48.59 -6.97
C ILE A 344 -5.16 -48.26 -7.85
#